data_AF-A0A661XQW1-F1
#
_entry.id   AF-A0A661XQW1-F1
#
_cell.length_a   1.000
_cell.length_b   1.000
_cell.length_c   1.000
_cell.angle_alpha   90.00
_cell.angle_beta   90.00
_cell.angle_gamma   90.00
#
_symmetry.space_group_name_H-M   'P 1'
#
loop_
_entity.id
_entity.type
_entity.pdbx_description
1 polymer ?
#
loop_
_entity_poly.entity_id
_entity_poly.type
_entity_poly.pdbx_seq_one_letter_code
_entity_poly.pdbx_strand_id
1 'polypeptide(L)' 'MTSGKTPKDKKRYRAALQYSGMAVQFFGIIAISAWGGQKLDAYFDTPKPFITIFLILFFSTGYFIKLYKDLTQ' A
#
# COMPACT_ATOMS: atom_id res chain seq x y z
N MET A 1 -40.31 4.07 -9.94
CA MET A 1 -39.32 5.16 -10.01
C MET A 1 -37.91 4.55 -10.02
N THR A 2 -37.46 4.07 -11.18
CA THR A 2 -36.13 3.46 -11.32
C THR A 2 -35.12 4.57 -11.64
N SER A 3 -34.43 5.06 -10.60
CA SER A 3 -33.35 6.03 -10.74
C SER A 3 -32.14 5.37 -11.43
N GLY A 4 -32.12 5.44 -12.76
CA GLY A 4 -31.00 4.99 -13.59
C GLY A 4 -29.75 5.79 -13.28
N LYS A 5 -28.81 5.20 -12.52
CA LYS A 5 -27.48 5.76 -12.30
C LYS A 5 -26.75 5.89 -13.64
N THR A 6 -26.53 7.13 -14.07
CA THR A 6 -25.91 7.49 -15.35
C THR A 6 -24.47 6.93 -15.40
N PRO A 7 -23.91 6.55 -16.57
CA PRO A 7 -22.60 5.90 -16.68
C PRO A 7 -21.44 6.65 -16.01
N LYS A 8 -21.57 7.98 -15.89
CA LYS A 8 -20.59 8.88 -15.26
C LYS A 8 -20.47 8.65 -13.74
N ASP A 9 -21.59 8.37 -13.07
CA ASP A 9 -21.60 8.13 -11.61
C ASP A 9 -21.03 6.76 -11.25
N LYS A 10 -21.24 5.76 -12.10
CA LYS A 10 -20.61 4.43 -11.94
C LYS A 10 -19.09 4.52 -12.04
N LYS A 11 -18.55 5.36 -12.94
CA LYS A 11 -17.09 5.60 -13.03
C LYS A 11 -16.54 6.28 -11.78
N ARG A 12 -17.21 7.31 -11.25
CA ARG A 12 -16.77 8.00 -10.02
C ARG A 12 -16.82 7.07 -8.80
N TYR A 13 -17.87 6.28 -8.68
CA TYR A 13 -18.01 5.30 -7.60
C TYR A 13 -16.96 4.21 -7.68
N ARG A 14 -16.67 3.69 -8.89
CA ARG A 14 -15.57 2.73 -9.11
C ARG A 14 -14.22 3.34 -8.76
N ALA A 15 -13.94 4.57 -9.18
CA ALA A 15 -12.70 5.25 -8.84
C ALA A 15 -12.53 5.39 -7.31
N ALA A 16 -13.57 5.86 -6.60
CA ALA A 16 -13.53 5.98 -5.14
C ALA A 16 -13.28 4.62 -4.45
N LEU A 17 -13.94 3.56 -4.91
CA LEU A 17 -13.76 2.21 -4.37
C LEU A 17 -12.34 1.68 -4.64
N GLN A 18 -11.79 1.97 -5.82
CA GLN A 18 -10.44 1.56 -6.23
C GLN A 18 -9.37 2.26 -5.41
N TYR A 19 -9.50 3.57 -5.17
CA TYR A 19 -8.61 4.30 -4.26
C TYR A 19 -8.70 3.79 -2.82
N SER A 20 -9.90 3.45 -2.36
CA SER A 20 -10.08 2.84 -1.03
C SER A 20 -9.38 1.49 -0.93
N GLY A 21 -9.46 0.65 -1.97
CA GLY A 21 -8.74 -0.63 -2.04
C GLY A 21 -7.22 -0.48 -2.06
N MET A 22 -6.70 0.50 -2.80
CA MET A 22 -5.27 0.83 -2.79
C MET A 22 -4.79 1.33 -1.43
N ALA A 23 -5.58 2.19 -0.76
CA ALA A 23 -5.24 2.71 0.56
C ALA A 23 -5.18 1.58 1.61
N VAL A 24 -6.15 0.66 1.59
CA VAL A 24 -6.14 -0.53 2.47
C VAL A 24 -4.92 -1.40 2.20
N GLN A 25 -4.56 -1.63 0.93
CA GLN A 25 -3.34 -2.38 0.57
C GLN A 25 -2.07 -1.69 1.07
N PHE A 26 -1.99 -0.37 0.96
CA PHE A 26 -0.85 0.41 1.43
C PHE A 26 -0.74 0.38 2.96
N PHE A 27 -1.86 0.54 3.68
CA PHE A 27 -1.90 0.39 5.12
C PHE A 27 -1.48 -1.01 5.58
N GLY A 28 -1.93 -2.06 4.89
CA GLY A 28 -1.51 -3.43 5.18
C GLY A 28 -0.01 -3.63 5.00
N ILE A 29 0.56 -3.10 3.92
CA ILE A 29 2.01 -3.11 3.66
C ILE A 29 2.77 -2.37 4.78
N ILE A 30 2.30 -1.20 5.20
CA ILE A 30 2.93 -0.43 6.28
C ILE A 30 2.85 -1.18 7.60
N ALA A 31 1.69 -1.76 7.94
CA ALA A 31 1.53 -2.51 9.18
C ALA A 31 2.45 -3.74 9.22
N ILE A 32 2.52 -4.51 8.12
CA ILE A 32 3.39 -5.69 8.01
C ILE A 32 4.86 -5.28 8.05
N SER A 33 5.24 -4.20 7.37
CA SER A 33 6.63 -3.73 7.35
C SER A 33 7.06 -3.12 8.68
N ALA A 34 6.21 -2.35 9.36
CA ALA A 34 6.51 -1.81 10.69
C ALA A 34 6.65 -2.95 11.72
N TRP A 35 5.72 -3.90 11.73
CA TRP A 35 5.74 -5.01 12.69
C TRP A 35 6.87 -6.00 12.40
N GLY A 36 7.10 -6.31 11.13
CA GLY A 36 8.23 -7.14 10.69
C GLY A 36 9.58 -6.47 10.94
N GLY A 37 9.70 -5.18 10.69
CA GLY A 37 10.91 -4.39 10.91
C GLY A 37 11.29 -4.35 12.39
N GLN A 38 10.33 -4.05 13.27
CA GLN A 38 10.57 -4.03 14.73
C GLN A 38 10.95 -5.41 15.28
N LYS A 39 10.25 -6.47 14.87
CA LYS A 39 10.54 -7.83 15.34
C LYS A 39 11.91 -8.32 14.87
N LEU A 40 12.30 -7.92 13.66
CA LEU A 40 13.56 -8.33 13.06
C LEU A 40 14.74 -7.48 13.57
N ASP A 41 14.55 -6.18 13.82
CA ASP A 41 15.53 -5.35 14.56
C ASP A 41 15.78 -5.91 15.97
N ALA A 42 14.73 -6.34 16.67
CA ALA A 42 14.84 -6.95 18.00
C ALA A 42 15.51 -8.34 17.96
N TYR A 43 15.34 -9.10 16.87
CA TYR A 43 16.00 -10.41 16.71
C TYR A 43 17.50 -10.28 16.41
N PHE A 44 17.91 -9.23 15.70
CA PHE A 44 19.32 -8.99 15.35
C PHE A 44 20.09 -8.20 16.41
N ASP A 45 19.42 -7.74 17.47
CA ASP A 45 19.98 -6.96 18.59
C ASP A 45 20.90 -5.82 18.10
N THR A 46 20.56 -5.27 16.93
CA THR A 46 21.39 -4.32 16.23
C THR A 46 21.23 -2.96 16.91
N PRO A 47 22.30 -2.32 17.39
CA PRO A 47 22.20 -1.03 18.09
C PRO A 47 21.73 0.12 17.19
N LYS A 48 21.59 -0.12 15.88
CA LYS A 48 21.02 0.81 14.90
C LYS A 48 20.00 0.08 14.02
N PRO A 49 18.88 0.75 13.65
CA PRO A 49 17.74 0.12 12.99
C PRO A 49 17.99 -0.15 11.48
N PHE A 50 19.04 -0.91 11.16
CA PHE A 50 19.44 -1.21 9.79
C PHE A 50 18.40 -2.04 9.05
N ILE A 51 17.75 -2.97 9.75
CA ILE A 51 16.75 -3.84 9.15
C ILE A 51 15.49 -3.05 8.83
N THR A 52 15.05 -2.18 9.74
CA THR A 52 13.95 -1.26 9.49
C THR A 52 14.22 -0.38 8.26
N ILE A 53 15.44 0.15 8.11
CA ILE A 53 15.85 0.93 6.92
C ILE A 53 15.76 0.07 5.65
N PHE A 54 16.30 -1.15 5.67
CA PHE A 54 16.25 -2.05 4.52
C PHE A 54 14.81 -2.43 4.15
N LEU A 55 13.96 -2.70 5.14
CA LEU A 55 12.56 -3.06 4.93
C LEU A 55 11.77 -1.90 4.33
N ILE A 56 11.98 -0.67 4.83
CA ILE A 56 11.37 0.54 4.27
C ILE A 56 11.82 0.74 2.83
N LEU A 57 13.12 0.61 2.54
CA LEU A 57 13.66 0.71 1.17
C LEU A 57 13.06 -0.35 0.24
N PHE A 58 12.98 -1.60 0.70
CA PHE A 58 12.45 -2.72 -0.07
C PHE A 58 10.95 -2.53 -0.36
N PHE A 59 10.15 -2.20 0.66
CA PHE A 59 8.72 -1.97 0.49
C PHE A 59 8.41 -0.71 -0.32
N SER A 60 9.17 0.37 -0.12
CA SER A 60 9.03 1.60 -0.91
C SER A 60 9.30 1.32 -2.39
N THR A 61 10.41 0.64 -2.69
CA THR A 61 10.77 0.27 -4.08
C THR A 61 9.71 -0.64 -4.71
N GLY A 62 9.27 -1.67 -3.99
CA GLY A 62 8.23 -2.58 -4.46
C GLY A 62 6.88 -1.88 -4.68
N TYR A 63 6.52 -0.95 -3.80
CA TYR A 63 5.31 -0.16 -3.94
C TYR A 63 5.39 0.79 -5.15
N PHE A 64 6.52 1.47 -5.36
CA PHE A 64 6.71 2.33 -6.53
C PHE A 64 6.62 1.56 -7.84
N ILE A 65 7.23 0.36 -7.93
CA ILE A 65 7.12 -0.49 -9.14
C ILE A 65 5.67 -0.91 -9.38
N LYS A 66 4.96 -1.32 -8.33
CA LYS A 66 3.55 -1.70 -8.42
C LYS A 66 2.69 -0.52 -8.85
N LEU A 67 2.91 0.65 -8.25
CA LEU A 67 2.19 1.88 -8.55
C LEU A 67 2.45 2.32 -10.00
N TYR A 68 3.69 2.25 -10.46
CA TYR A 68 4.04 2.55 -11.86
C TYR A 68 3.31 1.62 -12.83
N LYS A 69 3.26 0.32 -12.52
CA LYS A 69 2.46 -0.63 -13.29
C LYS A 69 0.97 -0.31 -13.28
N ASP A 70 0.38 -0.05 -12.11
CA ASP A 70 -1.05 0.30 -11.98
C ASP A 70 -1.42 1.64 -12.66
N LEU A 71 -0.47 2.58 -12.79
CA LEU A 71 -0.68 3.87 -13.47
C LEU A 71 -0.50 3.78 -14.99
N THR A 72 0.35 2.85 -15.45
CA THR A 72 0.67 2.68 -16.88
C THR A 72 -0.25 1.65 -17.55
N GLN A 73 -0.93 0.82 -16.77
CA GLN A 73 -1.81 -0.27 -17.23
C GLN A 73 -3.29 0.10 -17.13
#